data_AF-A0A2S6R2W4-F1
#
_entry.id   AF-A0A2S6R2W4-F1
#
_cell.length_a   1.000
_cell.length_b   1.000
_cell.length_c   1.000
_cell.angle_alpha   90.00
_cell.angle_beta   90.00
_cell.angle_gamma   90.00
#
_symmetry.space_group_name_H-M   'P 1'
#
loop_
_entity.id
_entity.type
_entity.pdbx_description
1 polymer ?
#
loop_
_entity_poly.entity_id
_entity_poly.type
_entity_poly.pdbx_seq_one_letter_code
_entity_poly.pdbx_strand_id
1 'polypeptide(L)'
;VEIVTSHELTAYDGGEALLACTFTGRERRLKADSLVLVTARRPNDELFHELSERLESEGAPKTLKRIGDCEAPAIIAAAVYSGHRYARELDCPESNRVPILHDRVFEDML
;
A
#
# COMPACT_ATOMS: atom_id res chain seq x y z
N VAL A 1 -22.12 15.30 13.09
CA VAL A 1 -20.65 15.11 13.05
C VAL A 1 -20.03 16.47 13.20
N GLU A 2 -19.19 16.66 14.21
CA GLU A 2 -18.33 17.85 14.26
C GLU A 2 -17.13 17.61 13.34
N ILE A 3 -16.81 18.58 12.49
CA ILE A 3 -15.67 18.50 11.57
C ILE A 3 -14.59 19.44 12.07
N VAL A 4 -13.45 18.86 12.47
CA VAL A 4 -12.27 19.61 12.91
C VAL A 4 -11.15 19.38 11.90
N THR A 5 -10.86 20.39 11.09
CA THR A 5 -9.79 20.35 10.08
C THR A 5 -8.51 21.01 10.60
N SER A 6 -7.37 20.77 9.94
CA SER A 6 -6.09 21.42 10.25
C SER A 6 -5.63 21.27 11.71
N HIS A 7 -5.98 20.13 12.31
CA HIS A 7 -5.51 19.72 13.63
C HIS A 7 -4.95 18.31 13.53
N GLU A 8 -3.85 18.07 14.23
CA GLU A 8 -3.32 16.73 14.45
C GLU A 8 -3.66 16.26 15.86
N LEU A 9 -3.84 14.95 16.01
CA LEU A 9 -3.98 14.31 17.32
C LEU A 9 -2.58 14.10 17.92
N THR A 10 -2.30 14.72 19.06
CA THR A 10 -0.99 14.64 19.72
C THR A 10 -0.98 13.71 20.92
N ALA A 11 -2.12 13.53 21.60
CA ALA A 11 -2.26 12.59 22.71
C ALA A 11 -3.72 12.12 22.90
N TYR A 12 -3.88 10.95 23.52
CA TYR A 12 -5.15 10.44 24.02
C TYR A 12 -4.90 9.66 25.30
N ASP A 13 -5.59 10.01 26.38
CA ASP A 13 -5.39 9.42 27.71
C ASP A 13 -6.43 8.36 28.08
N GLY A 14 -7.40 8.08 27.19
CA GLY A 14 -8.52 7.19 27.45
C GLY A 14 -9.85 7.90 27.73
N GLY A 15 -9.87 9.22 27.89
CA GLY A 15 -11.10 10.02 28.05
C GLY A 15 -11.04 11.42 27.43
N GLU A 16 -9.85 11.92 27.12
CA GLU A 16 -9.61 13.20 26.47
C GLU A 16 -8.56 13.06 25.35
N ALA A 17 -8.90 13.61 24.18
CA ALA A 17 -7.98 13.79 23.06
C ALA A 17 -7.38 15.20 23.10
N LEU A 18 -6.07 15.28 22.96
CA LEU A 18 -5.34 16.53 22.77
C LEU A 18 -5.08 16.73 21.27
N LEU A 19 -5.54 17.85 20.75
CA LEU A 19 -5.36 18.27 19.37
C LEU A 19 -4.44 19.49 19.32
N ALA A 20 -3.60 19.58 18.28
CA ALA A 20 -2.79 20.76 18.01
C ALA A 20 -3.10 21.35 16.64
N CYS A 21 -3.32 22.66 16.56
CA CYS A 21 -3.48 23.36 15.28
C CYS A 21 -2.18 23.26 14.46
N THR A 22 -2.26 22.73 13.24
CA THR A 22 -1.08 22.48 12.38
C THR A 22 -0.35 23.75 11.94
N PHE A 23 -0.95 24.93 12.13
CA PHE A 23 -0.35 26.22 11.77
C PHE A 23 0.28 26.95 12.96
N THR A 24 -0.30 26.83 14.16
CA THR A 24 0.09 27.66 15.31
C THR A 24 0.51 26.85 16.53
N GLY A 25 0.36 25.53 16.51
CA GLY A 25 0.61 24.66 17.67
C GLY A 25 -0.32 24.89 18.85
N ARG A 26 -1.39 25.69 18.70
CA ARG A 26 -2.33 25.94 19.80
C ARG A 26 -3.08 24.65 20.11
N GLU A 27 -3.11 24.32 21.38
CA GLU A 27 -3.76 23.12 21.90
C GLU A 27 -5.28 23.31 22.02
N ARG A 28 -6.00 22.22 21.75
CA ARG A 28 -7.43 22.06 21.96
C ARG A 28 -7.69 20.70 22.59
N ARG A 29 -8.46 20.69 23.68
CA ARG A 29 -8.87 19.46 24.38
C ARG A 29 -10.28 19.07 23.97
N LEU A 30 -10.50 17.78 23.73
CA LEU A 30 -11.80 17.21 23.36
C LEU A 30 -12.07 15.96 24.20
N LYS A 31 -13.17 15.93 24.95
CA LYS A 31 -13.62 14.71 25.63
C LYS A 31 -14.05 13.66 24.61
N ALA A 32 -13.56 12.44 24.75
CA ALA A 32 -13.91 11.30 23.90
C ALA A 32 -13.74 10.01 24.70
N ASP A 33 -14.80 9.19 24.80
CA ASP A 33 -14.75 7.90 25.49
C ASP A 33 -14.02 6.82 24.66
N SER A 34 -13.81 7.07 23.37
CA SER A 34 -13.17 6.13 22.45
C SER A 34 -12.51 6.86 21.27
N LEU A 35 -11.47 6.24 20.73
CA LEU A 35 -10.68 6.75 19.63
C LEU A 35 -10.62 5.72 18.50
N VAL A 36 -11.00 6.12 17.28
CA VAL A 36 -10.88 5.30 16.07
C VAL A 36 -9.81 5.93 15.17
N LEU A 37 -8.65 5.27 15.06
CA LEU A 37 -7.53 5.75 14.25
C LEU A 37 -7.67 5.27 12.80
N VAL A 38 -7.88 6.20 11.88
CA VAL A 38 -7.88 5.96 10.43
C VAL A 38 -6.71 6.74 9.83
N THR A 39 -5.54 6.11 9.79
CA THR A 39 -4.27 6.77 9.42
C THR A 39 -3.68 6.17 8.15
N ALA A 40 -2.82 5.17 8.31
CA ALA A 40 -2.14 4.48 7.23
C ALA A 40 -2.31 2.96 7.37
N ARG A 41 -2.01 2.24 6.29
CA ARG A 41 -1.99 0.78 6.26
C ARG A 41 -0.55 0.29 6.20
N ARG A 42 -0.26 -0.83 6.83
CA ARG A 42 0.98 -1.60 6.63
C ARG A 42 0.71 -2.72 5.61
N PRO A 43 1.66 -3.05 4.72
CA PRO A 43 1.53 -4.24 3.89
C PRO A 43 1.37 -5.50 4.75
N ASN A 44 0.58 -6.45 4.28
CA ASN A 44 0.55 -7.81 4.82
C ASN A 44 1.31 -8.72 3.86
N ASP A 45 2.61 -8.89 4.09
CA ASP A 45 3.55 -9.53 3.19
C ASP A 45 4.35 -10.68 3.83
N GLU A 46 3.95 -11.13 5.02
CA GLU A 46 4.62 -12.21 5.76
C GLU A 46 4.77 -13.49 4.93
N LEU A 47 3.67 -13.95 4.31
CA LEU A 47 3.68 -15.14 3.44
C LEU A 47 4.66 -14.99 2.26
N PHE A 48 4.81 -13.77 1.71
CA PHE A 48 5.75 -13.57 0.61
C PHE A 48 7.20 -13.75 1.09
N HIS A 49 7.54 -13.20 2.24
CA HIS A 49 8.90 -13.35 2.80
C HIS A 49 9.20 -14.82 3.12
N GLU A 50 8.25 -15.54 3.76
CA GLU A 50 8.40 -16.96 4.06
C GLU A 50 8.60 -17.84 2.81
N LEU A 51 7.85 -17.54 1.73
CA LEU A 51 7.99 -18.26 0.46
C LEU A 51 9.27 -17.89 -0.29
N SER A 52 9.72 -16.64 -0.19
CA SER A 52 10.95 -16.15 -0.83
C SER A 52 12.19 -16.90 -0.32
N GLU A 53 12.22 -17.22 0.98
CA GLU A 53 13.30 -18.01 1.58
C GLU A 53 13.39 -19.45 1.05
N ARG A 54 12.32 -19.96 0.44
CA ARG A 54 12.21 -21.34 -0.05
C ARG A 54 12.21 -21.45 -1.58
N LEU A 55 12.45 -20.35 -2.29
CA LEU A 55 12.31 -20.31 -3.74
C LEU A 55 13.33 -21.21 -4.48
N GLU A 56 14.44 -21.56 -3.83
CA GLU A 56 15.47 -22.47 -4.36
C GLU A 56 15.19 -23.96 -4.04
N SER A 57 14.07 -24.28 -3.39
CA SER A 57 13.74 -25.66 -3.04
C SER A 57 13.19 -26.46 -4.23
N GLU A 58 13.39 -27.78 -4.22
CA GLU A 58 12.83 -28.66 -5.24
C GLU A 58 11.30 -28.55 -5.28
N GLY A 59 10.75 -28.24 -6.46
CA GLY A 59 9.31 -28.04 -6.66
C GLY A 59 8.81 -26.61 -6.41
N ALA A 60 9.69 -25.65 -6.09
CA ALA A 60 9.35 -24.25 -5.98
C ALA A 60 8.90 -23.63 -7.32
N PRO A 61 8.06 -22.57 -7.30
CA PRO A 61 7.69 -21.84 -8.52
C PRO A 61 8.92 -21.11 -9.11
N LYS A 62 8.93 -20.92 -10.44
CA LYS A 62 10.04 -20.23 -11.13
C LYS A 62 10.24 -18.78 -10.68
N THR A 63 9.15 -18.11 -10.32
CA THR A 63 9.14 -16.70 -9.92
C THR A 63 8.11 -16.49 -8.82
N LEU A 64 8.39 -15.55 -7.92
CA LEU A 64 7.46 -15.11 -6.89
C LEU A 64 7.34 -13.58 -6.94
N LYS A 65 6.11 -13.05 -6.94
CA LYS A 65 5.84 -11.61 -7.06
C LYS A 65 4.68 -11.19 -6.15
N ARG A 66 4.81 -10.04 -5.49
CA ARG A 66 3.71 -9.36 -4.77
C ARG A 66 2.95 -8.45 -5.72
N ILE A 67 1.66 -8.26 -5.48
CA ILE A 67 0.82 -7.28 -6.18
C ILE A 67 -0.13 -6.60 -5.21
N GLY A 68 -0.45 -5.34 -5.48
CA GLY A 68 -1.49 -4.61 -4.74
C GLY A 68 -1.05 -4.23 -3.33
N ASP A 69 -1.95 -4.23 -2.37
CA ASP A 69 -1.69 -3.66 -1.05
C ASP A 69 -0.65 -4.44 -0.22
N CYS A 70 -0.39 -5.73 -0.53
CA CYS A 70 0.72 -6.46 0.09
C CYS A 70 2.09 -6.04 -0.45
N GLU A 71 2.14 -5.36 -1.60
CA GLU A 71 3.35 -4.71 -2.12
C GLU A 71 3.43 -3.27 -1.61
N ALA A 72 2.37 -2.49 -1.80
CA ALA A 72 2.28 -1.10 -1.36
C ALA A 72 0.80 -0.67 -1.22
N PRO A 73 0.30 -0.39 0.00
CA PRO A 73 -1.09 0.02 0.22
C PRO A 73 -1.47 1.29 -0.54
N ALA A 74 -2.49 1.20 -1.39
CA ALA A 74 -2.92 2.30 -2.24
C ALA A 74 -4.45 2.28 -2.46
N ILE A 75 -4.96 3.11 -3.37
CA ILE A 75 -6.37 3.07 -3.76
C ILE A 75 -6.71 1.75 -4.46
N ILE A 76 -7.99 1.39 -4.48
CA ILE A 76 -8.49 0.15 -5.13
C ILE A 76 -8.00 0.04 -6.58
N ALA A 77 -8.04 1.15 -7.34
CA ALA A 77 -7.58 1.17 -8.72
C ALA A 77 -6.12 0.75 -8.89
N ALA A 78 -5.25 1.06 -7.92
CA ALA A 78 -3.84 0.67 -7.96
C ALA A 78 -3.67 -0.85 -7.76
N ALA A 79 -4.47 -1.46 -6.88
CA ALA A 79 -4.47 -2.92 -6.69
C ALA A 79 -5.04 -3.67 -7.91
N VAL A 80 -6.07 -3.12 -8.56
CA VAL A 80 -6.59 -3.68 -9.82
C VAL A 80 -5.53 -3.55 -10.92
N TYR A 81 -4.90 -2.39 -11.03
CA TYR A 81 -3.85 -2.13 -12.01
C TYR A 81 -2.65 -3.06 -11.81
N SER A 82 -2.16 -3.25 -10.58
CA SER A 82 -1.01 -4.14 -10.31
C SER A 82 -1.30 -5.59 -10.70
N GLY A 83 -2.50 -6.09 -10.43
CA GLY A 83 -2.91 -7.44 -10.84
C GLY A 83 -2.97 -7.59 -12.37
N HIS A 84 -3.60 -6.63 -13.05
CA HIS A 84 -3.69 -6.64 -14.51
C HIS A 84 -2.31 -6.48 -15.18
N ARG A 85 -1.43 -5.66 -14.60
CA ARG A 85 -0.05 -5.50 -15.03
C ARG A 85 0.71 -6.82 -14.92
N TYR A 86 0.69 -7.45 -13.74
CA TYR A 86 1.37 -8.73 -13.52
C TYR A 86 0.91 -9.79 -14.53
N ALA A 87 -0.39 -9.92 -14.78
CA ALA A 87 -0.91 -10.88 -15.74
C ALA A 87 -0.45 -10.63 -17.19
N ARG A 88 -0.19 -9.38 -17.57
CA ARG A 88 0.28 -9.02 -18.93
C ARG A 88 1.79 -9.12 -19.09
N GLU A 89 2.52 -8.96 -18.00
CA GLU A 89 3.98 -9.05 -17.97
C GLU A 89 4.46 -10.49 -17.71
N LEU A 90 3.58 -11.40 -17.27
CA LEU A 90 3.92 -12.81 -17.06
C LEU A 90 4.42 -13.44 -18.36
N ASP A 91 5.57 -14.13 -18.28
CA ASP A 91 6.29 -14.75 -19.40
C ASP A 91 6.77 -13.77 -20.50
N CYS A 92 6.61 -12.46 -20.32
CA CYS A 92 7.22 -11.46 -21.19
C CYS A 92 8.73 -11.37 -20.88
N PRO A 93 9.61 -11.27 -21.91
CA PRO A 93 11.03 -11.08 -21.66
C PRO A 93 11.32 -9.79 -20.88
N GLU A 94 12.35 -9.84 -20.04
CA GLU A 94 12.78 -8.67 -19.27
C GLU A 94 13.28 -7.58 -20.23
N SER A 95 12.46 -6.53 -20.36
CA SER A 95 12.80 -5.37 -21.17
C SER A 95 13.37 -4.28 -20.27
N ASN A 96 14.59 -3.80 -20.60
CA ASN A 96 15.17 -2.58 -20.01
C ASN A 96 14.45 -1.29 -20.46
N ARG A 97 13.42 -1.38 -21.31
CA ARG A 97 12.59 -0.24 -21.70
C ARG A 97 11.51 -0.01 -20.64
N VAL A 98 11.33 1.25 -20.26
CA VAL A 98 10.17 1.69 -19.48
C VAL A 98 8.93 1.47 -20.35
N PRO A 99 7.96 0.62 -19.96
CA PRO A 99 6.76 0.40 -20.77
C PRO A 99 6.01 1.73 -20.89
N ILE A 100 5.96 2.29 -22.10
CA ILE A 100 5.14 3.46 -22.38
C ILE A 100 3.70 2.96 -22.50
N LEU A 101 2.79 3.54 -21.73
CA LEU A 101 1.47 2.99 -21.36
C LEU A 101 0.41 2.98 -22.49
N HIS A 102 0.83 2.89 -23.76
CA HIS A 102 -0.09 2.92 -24.91
C HIS A 102 0.04 1.73 -25.86
N ASP A 103 1.13 0.96 -25.84
CA ASP A 103 1.29 -0.18 -26.74
C ASP A 103 1.02 -1.52 -26.05
N ARG A 104 0.32 -2.40 -26.75
CA ARG A 104 0.27 -3.82 -26.37
C ARG A 104 1.68 -4.37 -26.53
N VAL A 105 2.17 -5.10 -25.53
CA VAL A 105 3.42 -5.85 -25.60
C VAL A 105 3.20 -7.03 -26.55
N PHE A 106 3.15 -6.74 -27.84
CA PHE A 106 3.37 -7.74 -28.87
C PHE A 106 4.81 -7.51 -29.30
N GLU A 107 5.71 -8.39 -28.84
CA GLU A 107 6.99 -8.51 -29.52
C GLU A 107 6.73 -9.10 -30.90
N ASP A 108 7.36 -8.50 -31.90
CA ASP A 108 7.29 -8.90 -33.30
C ASP A 108 7.55 -10.41 -33.44
N MET A 109 6.54 -11.13 -33.90
CA MET A 109 6.68 -12.48 -34.43
C MET A 109 7.40 -12.38 -35.80
N LEU A 110 8.72 -12.27 -35.78
CA LEU A 110 9.62 -12.48 -36.92
C LEU A 110 10.83 -13.31 -36.51
#